data_AF-A0A7C5DSD0-F1
#
_entry.id   AF-A0A7C5DSD0-F1
#
_cell.length_a   1.000
_cell.length_b   1.000
_cell.length_c   1.000
_cell.angle_alpha   90.00
_cell.angle_beta   90.00
_cell.angle_gamma   90.00
#
_symmetry.space_group_name_H-M   'P 1'
#
loop_
_entity.id
_entity.type
_entity.pdbx_description
1 polymer ?
#
loop_
_entity_poly.entity_id
_entity_poly.type
_entity_poly.pdbx_seq_one_letter_code
_entity_poly.pdbx_strand_id
1 'polypeptide(L)' 'MAEFCHSCGASLADPSMKGPSAQYCKYCTDATGKLRPPAEVQKGIAQWLKSWQPGITEEQAMDRAGHYMKAMPAWAEK' A
#
# COMPACT_ATOMS: atom_id res chain seq x y z
N MET A 1 -15.11 -5.37 12.98
CA MET A 1 -14.81 -5.32 11.53
C MET A 1 -13.35 -4.91 11.41
N ALA A 2 -12.53 -5.66 10.67
CA ALA A 2 -11.12 -5.32 10.55
C ALA A 2 -10.98 -4.06 9.67
N GLU A 3 -10.39 -3.00 10.23
CA GLU A 3 -10.10 -1.77 9.51
C GLU A 3 -8.82 -1.98 8.70
N PHE A 4 -8.90 -1.89 7.38
CA PHE A 4 -7.75 -2.07 6.48
C PHE A 4 -7.44 -0.77 5.74
N CYS A 5 -6.17 -0.56 5.42
CA CYS A 5 -5.72 0.56 4.62
C CYS A 5 -6.35 0.47 3.24
N HIS A 6 -7.11 1.49 2.85
CA HIS A 6 -7.78 1.54 1.55
C HIS A 6 -6.81 1.64 0.35
N SER A 7 -5.52 1.85 0.61
CA SER A 7 -4.47 2.01 -0.41
C SER A 7 -3.59 0.77 -0.60
N CYS A 8 -3.36 -0.02 0.45
CA CYS A 8 -2.45 -1.18 0.39
C CYS A 8 -2.93 -2.41 1.17
N GLY A 9 -4.14 -2.39 1.74
CA GLY A 9 -4.70 -3.53 2.47
C GLY A 9 -4.07 -3.82 3.84
N ALA A 10 -3.09 -3.03 4.29
CA ALA A 10 -2.50 -3.21 5.62
C ALA A 10 -3.53 -3.07 6.75
N SER A 11 -3.44 -3.92 7.77
CA SER A 11 -4.32 -3.84 8.95
C SER A 11 -4.09 -2.54 9.72
N LEU A 12 -5.11 -1.69 9.84
CA LEU A 12 -5.12 -0.48 10.66
C LEU A 12 -5.44 -0.77 12.13
N ALA A 13 -5.85 -2.01 12.44
CA ALA A 13 -5.97 -2.49 13.80
C ALA A 13 -4.61 -2.62 14.49
N ASP A 14 -3.52 -2.74 13.72
CA ASP A 14 -2.16 -2.70 14.25
C ASP A 14 -1.72 -1.24 14.49
N PRO A 15 -1.44 -0.84 15.75
CA PRO A 15 -0.95 0.51 16.07
C PRO A 15 0.34 0.87 15.34
N SER A 16 1.17 -0.13 15.00
CA SER A 16 2.41 0.07 14.27
C SER A 16 2.15 0.54 12.83
N MET A 17 0.99 0.22 12.24
CA MET A 17 0.61 0.62 10.88
C MET A 17 -0.22 1.90 10.87
N LYS A 18 -0.85 2.24 12.00
CA LYS A 18 -1.72 3.40 12.12
C LYS A 18 -0.94 4.70 11.91
N GLY A 19 -1.49 5.55 11.06
CA GLY A 19 -0.95 6.87 10.75
C GLY A 19 -1.87 7.99 11.19
N PRO A 20 -1.59 9.23 10.77
CA PRO A 20 -2.48 10.37 11.01
C PRO A 20 -3.82 10.28 10.28
N SER A 21 -3.97 9.37 9.30
CA SER A 21 -5.22 9.10 8.60
C SER A 21 -6.00 7.94 9.22
N ALA A 22 -7.33 8.05 9.22
CA ALA A 22 -8.23 6.97 9.63
C ALA A 22 -8.37 5.86 8.56
N GLN A 23 -8.12 6.17 7.28
CA GLN A 23 -8.36 5.26 6.15
C GLN A 23 -7.08 4.67 5.55
N TYR A 24 -5.93 5.24 5.90
CA TYR A 24 -4.64 4.91 5.30
C TYR A 24 -3.58 4.67 6.37
N CYS A 25 -2.70 3.69 6.12
CA CYS A 25 -1.58 3.41 7.01
C CYS A 25 -0.48 4.47 6.88
N LYS A 26 0.38 4.57 7.89
CA LYS A 26 1.50 5.53 7.92
C LYS A 26 2.49 5.42 6.75
N TYR A 27 2.52 4.27 6.07
CA TYR A 27 3.39 4.02 4.91
C TYR A 27 2.77 4.51 3.60
N CYS A 28 1.44 4.56 3.52
CA CYS A 28 0.73 5.07 2.34
C CYS A 28 0.51 6.57 2.41
N THR A 29 0.64 7.19 3.58
CA THR A 29 0.46 8.62 3.77
C THR A 29 1.77 9.38 3.92
N ASP A 30 1.72 10.68 3.66
CA ASP A 30 2.73 11.63 4.11
C ASP A 30 2.50 12.05 5.57
N ALA A 31 3.34 12.96 6.07
CA ALA A 31 3.31 13.45 7.45
C ALA A 31 1.98 14.13 7.83
N THR A 32 1.20 14.59 6.85
CA THR A 32 -0.10 15.24 7.06
C THR A 32 -1.27 14.26 7.03
N GLY A 33 -1.03 12.97 6.72
CA GLY A 33 -2.08 11.97 6.57
C GLY A 33 -2.74 11.95 5.20
N LYS A 34 -2.23 12.73 4.25
CA LYS A 34 -2.65 12.68 2.86
C LYS A 34 -1.98 11.50 2.15
N LEU A 35 -2.71 10.89 1.23
CA LEU A 35 -2.25 9.74 0.45
C LEU A 35 -1.11 10.15 -0.48
N ARG A 36 -0.02 9.37 -0.46
CA ARG A 36 1.13 9.56 -1.34
C ARG A 36 0.77 9.32 -2.81
N PRO A 37 1.57 9.84 -3.77
CA PRO A 37 1.39 9.56 -5.19
C PRO A 37 1.34 8.05 -5.48
N PRO A 38 0.52 7.61 -6.46
CA PRO A 38 0.38 6.19 -6.79
C PRO A 38 1.73 5.49 -7.05
N ALA A 39 2.65 6.15 -7.75
CA ALA A 39 3.97 5.58 -8.06
C ALA A 39 4.82 5.31 -6.80
N GLU A 40 4.72 6.16 -5.77
CA GLU A 40 5.42 5.94 -4.50
C GLU A 40 4.81 4.76 -3.73
N VAL A 41 3.47 4.70 -3.68
CA VAL A 41 2.77 3.59 -3.02
C VAL A 41 3.06 2.27 -3.74
N GLN A 42 3.04 2.27 -5.08
CA GLN A 42 3.37 1.10 -5.89
C GLN A 42 4.79 0.60 -5.59
N LYS A 43 5.77 1.51 -5.49
CA LYS A 43 7.14 1.15 -5.12
C LYS A 43 7.22 0.54 -3.73
N GLY A 44 6.50 1.10 -2.75
CA GLY A 44 6.43 0.54 -1.40
C GLY A 44 5.82 -0.85 -1.36
N ILE A 45 4.72 -1.07 -2.09
CA ILE A 45 4.09 -2.38 -2.23
C ILE A 45 5.03 -3.35 -2.94
N ALA A 46 5.71 -2.94 -4.01
CA ALA A 46 6.69 -3.78 -4.72
C ALA A 46 7.83 -4.23 -3.80
N GLN A 47 8.36 -3.33 -2.96
CA GLN A 47 9.37 -3.68 -1.95
C GLN A 47 8.82 -4.67 -0.91
N TRP A 48 7.57 -4.49 -0.47
CA TRP A 48 6.92 -5.45 0.40
C TRP A 48 6.73 -6.81 -0.28
N LEU A 49 6.28 -6.88 -1.53
CA LEU A 49 6.17 -8.13 -2.29
C LEU A 49 7.53 -8.85 -2.38
N LYS A 50 8.62 -8.10 -2.62
CA LYS A 50 9.98 -8.66 -2.65
C LYS A 50 10.45 -9.21 -1.31
N SER A 51 9.92 -8.74 -0.18
CA SER A 51 10.40 -9.19 1.14
C SER A 51 9.94 -10.61 1.48
N TRP A 52 8.83 -11.07 0.90
CA TRP A 52 8.26 -12.40 1.17
C TRP A 52 8.11 -13.29 -0.06
N GLN A 53 8.26 -12.76 -1.28
CA GLN A 53 8.28 -13.55 -2.51
C GLN A 53 9.73 -13.74 -2.99
N PRO A 54 10.35 -14.91 -2.74
CA PRO A 54 11.69 -15.17 -3.24
C PRO A 54 11.69 -15.26 -4.79
N GLY A 55 12.72 -14.71 -5.41
CA GLY A 55 12.99 -14.89 -6.85
C GLY A 55 12.22 -13.97 -7.80
N ILE A 56 11.47 -12.97 -7.32
CA ILE A 56 10.86 -11.97 -8.20
C ILE A 56 11.83 -10.83 -8.53
N THR A 57 11.88 -10.42 -9.79
CA THR A 57 12.65 -9.24 -10.21
C THR A 57 11.96 -7.94 -9.79
N GLU A 58 12.67 -6.82 -9.88
CA GLU A 58 12.08 -5.51 -9.59
C GLU A 58 10.92 -5.17 -10.53
N GLU A 59 11.07 -5.43 -11.83
CA GLU A 59 9.98 -5.25 -12.80
C GLU A 59 8.75 -6.10 -12.47
N GLN A 60 8.95 -7.38 -12.13
CA GLN A 60 7.84 -8.26 -11.75
C GLN A 60 7.16 -7.78 -10.46
N ALA A 61 7.92 -7.29 -9.49
CA ALA A 61 7.38 -6.75 -8.25
C ALA A 61 6.55 -5.47 -8.51
N MET A 62 7.03 -4.59 -9.39
CA MET A 62 6.33 -3.36 -9.78
C MET A 62 5.04 -3.65 -10.55
N ASP A 63 5.07 -4.58 -11.51
CA ASP A 63 3.88 -5.04 -12.24
C ASP A 63 2.83 -5.62 -11.30
N ARG A 64 3.24 -6.54 -10.40
CA ARG A 64 2.36 -7.13 -9.39
C ARG A 64 1.79 -6.09 -8.44
N ALA A 65 2.61 -5.13 -8.00
CA ALA A 65 2.15 -4.04 -7.15
C ALA A 65 1.10 -3.18 -7.86
N GLY A 66 1.29 -2.90 -9.15
CA GLY A 66 0.32 -2.17 -9.97
C GLY A 66 -1.01 -2.92 -10.11
N HIS A 67 -0.96 -4.22 -10.39
CA HIS A 67 -2.15 -5.07 -10.43
C HIS A 67 -2.87 -5.15 -9.08
N TYR A 68 -2.10 -5.30 -7.99
CA TYR A 68 -2.64 -5.32 -6.63
C TYR A 68 -3.33 -3.99 -6.27
N MET A 69 -2.73 -2.85 -6.62
CA MET A 69 -3.29 -1.54 -6.36
C MET A 69 -4.67 -1.38 -7.00
N LYS A 70 -4.91 -1.87 -8.22
CA LYS A 70 -6.23 -1.77 -8.87
C LYS A 70 -7.38 -2.41 -8.07
N ALA A 71 -7.07 -3.37 -7.20
CA ALA A 71 -8.06 -4.00 -6.33
C ALA A 71 -8.34 -3.21 -5.04
N MET A 72 -7.59 -2.14 -4.75
CA MET A 72 -7.74 -1.36 -3.53
C MET A 72 -8.72 -0.21 -3.72
N PRO A 73 -9.56 0.12 -2.72
CA PRO A 73 -10.56 1.19 -2.82
C PRO A 73 -10.01 2.54 -3.26
N ALA A 74 -8.80 2.90 -2.83
CA ALA A 74 -8.18 4.19 -3.17
C ALA A 74 -7.81 4.34 -4.66
N TRP A 75 -7.76 3.24 -5.40
CA TRP A 75 -7.27 3.19 -6.77
C TRP A 75 -8.28 2.60 -7.77
N ALA A 76 -9.41 2.08 -7.29
CA ALA A 76 -10.41 1.41 -8.10
C ALA A 76 -11.20 2.35 -9.05
N GLU A 77 -11.16 3.66 -8.83
CA GLU A 77 -11.92 4.66 -9.61
C GLU A 77 -11.08 5.45 -10.65
N LYS A 78 -9.98 4.89 -11.17
CA LYS A 78 -9.15 5.55 -12.20
C LYS A 78 -9.09 4.80 -13.52
#